data_AF-A0A7J7FXV3-F1
#
_entry.id   AF-A0A7J7FXV3-F1
#
_cell.length_a   1.000
_cell.length_b   1.000
_cell.length_c   1.000
_cell.angle_alpha   90.00
_cell.angle_beta   90.00
_cell.angle_gamma   90.00
#
_symmetry.space_group_name_H-M   'P 1'
#
loop_
_entity.id
_entity.type
_entity.pdbx_description
1 polymer ?
#
loop_
_entity_poly.entity_id
_entity_poly.type
_entity_poly.pdbx_seq_one_letter_code
_entity_poly.pdbx_strand_id
1 'polypeptide(L)'
;MNNIALGPTALTNVVNDLATPTISYADRMRSLIIVIQMICELITFTRISDLLAATFNRSNSSPLPDWMLALVRNWGDLFAALLRADANPNNSFRLSQPNDMNIVSTLDAVVVLGILLRSVRASSSSSNPKPQTLNPLGV
;
A
#
# COMPACT_ATOMS: atom_id res chain seq x y z
N MET A 1 -5.28 12.67 7.37
CA MET A 1 -6.17 12.00 6.41
C MET A 1 -7.61 11.84 6.92
N ASN A 2 -7.90 12.12 8.19
CA ASN A 2 -9.13 11.65 8.84
C ASN A 2 -10.41 12.44 8.49
N ASN A 3 -10.30 13.55 7.74
CA ASN A 3 -11.42 14.43 7.38
C ASN A 3 -11.61 14.59 5.86
N ILE A 4 -11.19 13.60 5.07
CA ILE A 4 -11.35 13.63 3.62
C ILE A 4 -12.63 12.88 3.27
N ALA A 5 -13.62 13.62 2.77
CA ALA A 5 -14.84 13.05 2.20
C ALA A 5 -14.49 12.30 0.91
N LEU A 6 -14.89 11.02 0.83
CA LEU A 6 -14.80 10.21 -0.39
C LEU A 6 -16.21 9.96 -0.93
N GLY A 7 -16.37 9.99 -2.25
CA GLY A 7 -17.65 9.80 -2.92
C GLY A 7 -17.72 10.49 -4.28
N PRO A 8 -18.80 10.28 -5.05
CA PRO A 8 -18.92 10.77 -6.42
C PRO A 8 -18.80 12.29 -6.50
N THR A 9 -19.48 13.03 -5.61
CA THR A 9 -19.38 14.50 -5.58
C THR A 9 -17.97 14.97 -5.26
N ALA A 10 -17.29 14.33 -4.31
CA ALA A 10 -15.90 14.65 -4.00
C ALA A 10 -14.99 14.39 -5.21
N LEU A 11 -15.17 13.26 -5.90
CA LEU A 11 -14.42 12.91 -7.09
C LEU A 11 -14.64 13.92 -8.24
N THR A 12 -15.89 14.28 -8.51
CA THR A 12 -16.22 15.30 -9.52
C THR A 12 -15.55 16.63 -9.21
N ASN A 13 -15.63 17.08 -7.96
CA ASN A 13 -15.03 18.35 -7.54
C ASN A 13 -13.51 18.33 -7.71
N VAL A 14 -12.83 17.27 -7.26
CA VAL A 14 -11.36 17.21 -7.36
C VAL A 14 -10.87 17.11 -8.79
N VAL A 15 -11.62 16.47 -9.70
CA VAL A 15 -11.29 16.44 -11.13
C VAL A 15 -11.38 17.84 -11.72
N ASN A 16 -12.42 18.60 -11.39
CA ASN A 16 -12.58 20.00 -11.85
C ASN A 16 -11.49 20.92 -11.25
N ASP A 17 -11.19 20.74 -9.97
CA ASP A 17 -10.13 21.45 -9.25
C ASP A 17 -8.76 21.20 -9.89
N LEU A 18 -8.43 19.94 -10.21
CA LEU A 18 -7.18 19.57 -10.87
C LEU A 18 -7.09 20.07 -12.33
N ALA A 19 -8.23 20.24 -13.00
CA ALA A 19 -8.29 20.83 -14.33
C ALA A 19 -8.13 22.36 -14.32
N THR A 20 -8.22 23.00 -13.15
CA THR A 20 -8.12 24.45 -13.01
C THR A 20 -6.65 24.89 -12.86
N PRO A 21 -6.09 25.70 -13.77
CA PRO A 21 -4.67 26.02 -13.77
C PRO A 21 -4.24 26.94 -12.62
N THR A 22 -5.18 27.64 -11.99
CA THR A 22 -4.94 28.61 -10.90
C THR A 22 -5.20 28.05 -9.51
N ILE A 23 -5.45 26.74 -9.38
CA ILE A 23 -5.69 26.11 -8.09
C ILE A 23 -4.49 26.29 -7.14
N SER A 24 -4.79 26.49 -5.85
CA SER A 24 -3.75 26.59 -4.83
C SER A 24 -3.00 25.25 -4.68
N TYR A 25 -1.74 25.31 -4.25
CA TYR A 25 -0.96 24.10 -3.96
C TYR A 25 -1.64 23.19 -2.93
N ALA A 26 -2.24 23.78 -1.89
CA ALA A 26 -2.92 23.04 -0.83
C ALA A 26 -4.15 22.28 -1.37
N ASP A 27 -4.96 22.94 -2.19
CA ASP A 27 -6.16 22.33 -2.78
C ASP A 27 -5.80 21.28 -3.83
N ARG A 28 -4.71 21.50 -4.58
CA ARG A 28 -4.15 20.50 -5.50
C ARG A 28 -3.69 19.25 -4.76
N MET A 29 -2.96 19.41 -3.66
CA MET A 29 -2.51 18.29 -2.81
C MET A 29 -3.69 17.52 -2.23
N ARG A 30 -4.71 18.23 -1.74
CA ARG A 30 -5.94 17.61 -1.24
C ARG A 30 -6.67 16.81 -2.33
N SER A 31 -6.76 17.39 -3.53
CA SER A 31 -7.39 16.76 -4.69
C SER A 31 -6.65 15.49 -5.13
N LEU A 32 -5.32 15.53 -5.16
CA LEU A 32 -4.51 14.34 -5.48
C LEU A 32 -4.70 13.21 -4.46
N ILE A 33 -4.80 13.52 -3.16
CA ILE A 33 -5.05 12.50 -2.13
C ILE A 33 -6.39 11.80 -2.38
N ILE A 34 -7.45 12.55 -2.73
CA ILE A 34 -8.77 11.97 -3.04
C ILE A 34 -8.68 11.07 -4.26
N VAL A 35 -8.00 11.51 -5.32
CA VAL A 35 -7.82 10.71 -6.55
C VAL A 35 -7.04 9.43 -6.26
N ILE A 36 -5.94 9.50 -5.50
CA ILE A 36 -5.16 8.32 -5.11
C ILE A 36 -6.04 7.34 -4.35
N GLN A 37 -6.83 7.80 -3.37
CA GLN A 37 -7.70 6.93 -2.59
C GLN A 37 -8.84 6.31 -3.42
N MET A 38 -9.49 7.09 -4.29
CA MET A 38 -10.66 6.62 -5.04
C MET A 38 -10.31 5.84 -6.30
N ILE A 39 -9.09 5.95 -6.82
CA ILE A 39 -8.64 5.26 -8.04
C ILE A 39 -7.54 4.25 -7.72
N CYS A 40 -6.38 4.71 -7.24
CA CYS A 40 -5.21 3.85 -7.04
C CYS A 40 -5.42 2.81 -5.93
N GLU A 41 -5.88 3.26 -4.76
CA GLU A 41 -6.11 2.36 -3.62
C GLU A 41 -7.32 1.45 -3.84
N LEU A 42 -8.36 1.93 -4.54
CA LEU A 42 -9.51 1.11 -4.92
C LEU A 42 -9.13 -0.06 -5.84
N ILE A 43 -8.22 0.17 -6.80
CA ILE A 43 -7.70 -0.90 -7.68
C ILE A 43 -6.82 -1.88 -6.90
N THR A 44 -6.04 -1.37 -5.96
CA THR A 44 -5.07 -2.15 -5.20
C THR A 44 -5.75 -3.05 -4.16
N PHE A 45 -6.87 -2.60 -3.58
CA PHE A 45 -7.54 -3.27 -2.47
C PHE A 45 -9.04 -3.48 -2.74
N THR A 46 -9.43 -4.74 -2.94
CA THR A 46 -10.84 -5.18 -3.04
C THR A 46 -11.65 -4.73 -1.84
N ARG A 47 -11.09 -4.82 -0.63
CA ARG A 47 -11.78 -4.38 0.61
C ARG A 47 -12.09 -2.88 0.62
N ILE A 48 -11.23 -2.04 0.02
CA ILE A 48 -11.49 -0.61 -0.14
C ILE A 48 -12.53 -0.38 -1.23
N SER A 49 -12.43 -1.13 -2.34
CA SER A 49 -13.44 -1.13 -3.41
C SER A 49 -14.84 -1.44 -2.88
N ASP A 50 -15.00 -2.48 -2.06
CA ASP A 50 -16.28 -2.90 -1.48
C ASP A 50 -16.85 -1.81 -0.55
N LEU A 51 -16.00 -1.21 0.30
CA LEU A 51 -16.40 -0.11 1.18
C LEU A 51 -16.91 1.09 0.36
N LEU A 52 -16.16 1.48 -0.67
CA LEU A 52 -16.52 2.61 -1.53
C LEU A 52 -17.79 2.31 -2.34
N ALA A 53 -17.95 1.10 -2.86
CA ALA A 53 -19.17 0.68 -3.56
C ALA A 53 -20.40 0.73 -2.64
N ALA A 54 -20.28 0.25 -1.40
CA ALA A 54 -21.35 0.27 -0.41
C ALA A 54 -21.74 1.69 0.03
N THR A 55 -20.80 2.65 -0.07
CA THR A 55 -21.00 4.03 0.38
C THR A 55 -21.15 5.03 -0.77
N PHE A 56 -21.03 4.59 -2.02
CA PHE A 56 -20.94 5.46 -3.21
C PHE A 56 -22.13 6.40 -3.36
N ASN A 57 -23.35 5.92 -3.09
CA ASN A 57 -24.57 6.72 -3.21
C ASN A 57 -24.98 7.44 -1.92
N ARG A 58 -24.20 7.32 -0.85
CA ARG A 58 -24.53 7.95 0.42
C ARG A 58 -24.11 9.42 0.37
N SER A 59 -25.06 10.33 0.54
CA SER A 59 -24.82 11.78 0.52
C SER A 59 -23.95 12.29 1.68
N ASN A 60 -23.66 11.44 2.67
CA ASN A 60 -22.92 11.78 3.87
C ASN A 60 -21.49 11.23 3.79
N SER A 61 -20.53 12.15 3.76
CA SER A 61 -19.11 11.90 4.00
C SER A 61 -18.92 11.21 5.36
N SER A 62 -18.58 9.93 5.37
CA SER A 62 -18.13 9.25 6.59
C SER A 62 -16.60 9.32 6.66
N PRO A 63 -16.01 9.53 7.86
CA PRO A 63 -14.57 9.47 8.03
C PRO A 63 -14.07 8.06 7.63
N LEU A 64 -12.87 8.02 7.05
CA LEU A 64 -12.25 6.75 6.68
C LEU A 64 -12.05 5.88 7.92
N PRO A 65 -12.36 4.57 7.86
CA PRO A 65 -12.05 3.65 8.96
C PRO A 65 -10.54 3.56 9.20
N ASP A 66 -10.13 3.38 10.45
CA ASP A 66 -8.70 3.28 10.82
C ASP A 66 -7.99 2.12 10.12
N TRP A 67 -8.68 0.98 9.91
CA TRP A 67 -8.12 -0.17 9.19
C TRP A 67 -7.74 0.17 7.75
N MET A 68 -8.45 1.10 7.10
CA MET A 68 -8.16 1.51 5.72
C MET A 68 -6.86 2.31 5.67
N LEU A 69 -6.63 3.17 6.66
CA LEU A 69 -5.38 3.90 6.78
C LEU A 69 -4.20 2.96 7.05
N ALA A 70 -4.39 1.96 7.92
CA ALA A 70 -3.38 0.95 8.19
C ALA A 70 -3.03 0.15 6.92
N LEU A 71 -4.04 -0.17 6.10
CA LEU A 71 -3.87 -0.91 4.86
C LEU A 71 -3.01 -0.16 3.84
N VAL A 72 -3.36 1.10 3.57
CA VAL A 72 -2.64 1.97 2.62
C VAL A 72 -1.21 2.22 3.09
N ARG A 73 -0.97 2.38 4.40
CA ARG A 73 0.37 2.64 4.93
C ARG A 73 1.30 1.43 4.86
N ASN A 74 0.75 0.23 5.07
CA ASN A 74 1.54 -1.00 5.22
C ASN A 74 1.42 -1.93 4.00
N TRP A 75 0.91 -1.43 2.88
CA TRP A 75 0.69 -2.20 1.64
C TRP A 75 1.94 -2.91 1.12
N GLY A 76 3.10 -2.25 1.16
CA GLY A 76 4.38 -2.83 0.75
C GLY A 76 4.79 -4.03 1.61
N ASP A 77 4.59 -3.95 2.91
CA ASP A 77 4.89 -5.04 3.84
C ASP A 77 3.93 -6.21 3.65
N LEU A 78 2.65 -5.92 3.40
CA LEU A 78 1.64 -6.92 3.06
C LEU A 78 2.02 -7.69 1.78
N PHE A 79 2.40 -6.99 0.71
CA PHE A 79 2.88 -7.62 -0.52
C PHE A 79 4.13 -8.44 -0.31
N ALA A 80 5.12 -7.89 0.41
CA ALA A 80 6.35 -8.61 0.69
C ALA A 80 6.10 -9.87 1.53
N ALA A 81 5.17 -9.84 2.48
CA ALA A 81 4.79 -11.01 3.27
C ALA A 81 4.09 -12.07 2.41
N LEU A 82 3.15 -11.65 1.56
CA LEU A 82 2.42 -12.56 0.67
C LEU A 82 3.36 -13.22 -0.34
N LEU A 83 4.21 -12.44 -1.01
CA LEU A 83 5.19 -12.97 -1.97
C LEU A 83 6.22 -13.91 -1.30
N ARG A 84 6.61 -13.65 -0.04
CA ARG A 84 7.50 -14.55 0.71
C ARG A 84 6.83 -15.87 1.08
N ALA A 85 5.53 -15.85 1.38
CA ALA A 85 4.76 -17.04 1.68
C ALA A 85 4.50 -17.88 0.41
N ASP A 86 4.25 -17.22 -0.73
CA ASP A 86 4.08 -17.88 -2.03
C ASP A 86 5.38 -18.52 -2.54
N ALA A 87 6.51 -17.81 -2.40
CA ALA A 87 7.80 -18.27 -2.91
C ALA A 87 8.39 -19.49 -2.16
N ASN A 88 7.93 -19.78 -0.94
CA ASN A 88 8.43 -20.91 -0.16
C ASN A 88 7.33 -21.48 0.75
N PRO A 89 6.90 -22.74 0.54
CA PRO A 89 5.83 -23.35 1.33
C PRO A 89 6.18 -23.52 2.82
N ASN A 90 7.46 -23.45 3.19
CA ASN A 90 7.90 -23.51 4.58
C ASN A 90 7.87 -22.16 5.29
N ASN A 91 7.64 -21.05 4.57
CA ASN A 91 7.53 -19.74 5.19
C ASN A 91 6.12 -19.51 5.72
N SER A 92 6.00 -19.24 7.02
CA SER A 92 4.74 -18.76 7.59
C SER A 92 4.47 -17.32 7.16
N PHE A 93 3.24 -17.02 6.73
CA PHE A 93 2.79 -15.65 6.53
C PHE A 93 2.86 -14.88 7.86
N ARG A 94 3.62 -13.79 7.87
CA ARG A 94 3.78 -12.93 9.05
C ARG A 94 3.93 -11.48 8.63
N LEU A 95 3.14 -10.63 9.27
CA LEU A 95 3.25 -9.17 9.20
C LEU A 95 3.97 -8.65 10.45
N SER A 96 4.64 -7.51 10.29
CA SER A 96 5.22 -6.76 11.40
C SER A 96 4.12 -6.36 12.39
N GLN A 97 4.42 -6.37 13.68
CA GLN A 97 3.50 -5.93 14.73
C GLN A 97 3.75 -4.44 15.04
N PRO A 98 2.70 -3.65 15.33
CA PRO A 98 1.29 -4.05 15.43
C PRO A 98 0.62 -4.25 14.05
N ASN A 99 -0.27 -5.25 13.95
CA ASN A 99 -1.04 -5.53 12.73
C ASN A 99 -2.40 -4.82 12.75
N ASP A 100 -2.39 -3.51 12.54
CA ASP A 100 -3.61 -2.68 12.52
C ASP A 100 -4.51 -2.96 11.30
N MET A 101 -4.05 -3.76 10.33
CA MET A 101 -4.84 -4.20 9.17
C MET A 101 -5.78 -5.37 9.49
N ASN A 102 -5.55 -6.07 10.62
CA ASN A 102 -6.25 -7.29 11.01
C ASN A 102 -6.18 -8.40 9.94
N ILE A 103 -5.04 -8.53 9.26
CA ILE A 103 -4.78 -9.57 8.24
C ILE A 103 -3.82 -10.59 8.84
N VAL A 104 -4.26 -11.81 9.11
CA VAL A 104 -3.45 -12.79 9.87
C VAL A 104 -2.99 -13.97 9.03
N SER A 105 -3.56 -14.16 7.85
CA SER A 105 -3.23 -15.28 6.96
C SER A 105 -3.00 -14.86 5.51
N THR A 106 -2.36 -15.75 4.75
CA THR A 106 -2.23 -15.63 3.29
C THR A 106 -3.60 -15.49 2.62
N LEU A 107 -4.60 -16.24 3.11
CA LEU A 107 -5.95 -16.20 2.55
C LEU A 107 -6.59 -14.82 2.78
N ASP A 108 -6.48 -14.26 4.00
CA ASP A 108 -6.96 -12.91 4.29
C ASP A 108 -6.27 -11.88 3.38
N ALA A 109 -4.96 -12.02 3.17
CA ALA A 109 -4.20 -11.13 2.30
C ALA A 109 -4.71 -11.17 0.85
N VAL A 110 -4.94 -12.36 0.30
CA VAL A 110 -5.46 -12.52 -1.07
C VAL A 110 -6.89 -12.00 -1.21
N VAL A 111 -7.73 -12.14 -0.17
CA VAL A 111 -9.10 -11.60 -0.17
C VAL A 111 -9.10 -10.07 -0.18
N VAL A 112 -8.13 -9.43 0.49
CA VAL A 112 -8.07 -7.97 0.63
C VAL A 112 -7.38 -7.27 -0.55
N LEU A 113 -6.58 -8.00 -1.34
CA LEU A 113 -5.81 -7.46 -2.46
C LEU A 113 -6.53 -7.65 -3.79
N GLY A 114 -6.69 -6.57 -4.55
CA GLY A 114 -7.17 -6.60 -5.93
C GLY A 114 -6.05 -6.82 -6.95
N ILE A 115 -4.86 -6.27 -6.69
CA ILE A 115 -3.67 -6.43 -7.53
C ILE A 115 -2.44 -6.61 -6.62
N LEU A 116 -1.48 -7.43 -7.06
CA LEU A 116 -0.17 -7.58 -6.42
C LEU A 116 0.92 -6.80 -7.15
N LEU A 117 1.73 -6.04 -6.40
CA LEU A 117 2.95 -5.45 -6.92
C LEU A 117 4.02 -6.54 -7.08
N ARG A 118 4.59 -6.67 -8.29
CA ARG A 118 5.72 -7.58 -8.53
C ARG A 118 6.96 -7.08 -7.76
N SER A 119 7.50 -7.90 -6.87
CA SER A 119 8.80 -7.64 -6.26
C SER A 119 9.93 -8.10 -7.18
N VAL A 120 10.85 -7.19 -7.52
CA VAL A 120 12.14 -7.56 -8.12
C VAL A 120 13.13 -7.73 -6.98
N ARG A 121 13.47 -8.99 -6.67
CA ARG A 121 14.51 -9.28 -5.69
C ARG A 121 15.83 -8.76 -6.25
N ALA A 122 16.41 -7.73 -5.63
CA ALA A 122 17.80 -7.40 -5.87
C ALA A 122 18.60 -8.64 -5.48
N SER A 123 19.18 -9.32 -6.46
CA SER A 123 20.12 -10.40 -6.24
C SER A 123 21.33 -9.80 -5.51
N SER A 124 21.33 -9.87 -4.19
CA SER A 124 22.49 -9.57 -3.37
C SER A 124 23.51 -10.69 -3.55
N SER A 125 24.16 -10.74 -4.72
CA SER A 125 25.44 -11.41 -4.88
C SER A 125 26.50 -10.51 -4.23
N SER A 126 26.52 -10.46 -2.90
CA SER A 126 27.66 -9.91 -2.16
C SER A 126 28.72 -11.00 -2.07
N SER A 127 29.43 -11.23 -3.16
CA SER A 127 30.73 -11.88 -3.13
C SER A 127 31.76 -10.83 -2.71
N ASN A 128 31.91 -10.60 -1.41
CA ASN A 128 33.12 -9.94 -0.92
C ASN A 128 34.25 -10.99 -0.95
N PRO A 129 35.31 -10.82 -1.76
CA PRO A 129 36.49 -11.65 -1.62
C PRO A 129 37.15 -11.31 -0.28
N LYS A 130 37.37 -12.35 0.53
CA LYS A 130 38.12 -12.27 1.79
C LYS A 130 39.54 -11.75 1.47
N PRO A 131 40.05 -10.71 2.14
CA PRO A 131 41.44 -10.31 1.98
C PRO A 131 42.34 -11.47 2.41
N GLN A 132 43.21 -11.92 1.52
CA GLN A 132 44.27 -12.86 1.87
C GLN A 132 45.29 -12.13 2.75
N THR A 133 45.34 -12.48 4.02
CA THR A 133 46.46 -12.14 4.91
C THR A 133 47.71 -12.85 4.40
N LEU A 134 48.67 -12.09 3.87
CA LEU A 134 50.04 -12.55 3.64
C LEU A 134 50.71 -12.76 5.01
N ASN A 135 51.11 -13.99 5.30
CA ASN A 135 52.04 -14.27 6.40
C ASN A 135 53.45 -13.86 5.98
N PRO A 136 54.18 -13.03 6.74
CA PRO A 136 55.63 -12.90 6.55
C PRO A 136 56.31 -14.19 7.02
N LEU A 137 57.10 -14.78 6.11
CA LEU A 137 57.97 -15.93 6.34
C LEU A 137 58.94 -15.61 7.49
N GLY A 138 58.95 -16.46 8.50
CA GLY A 138 60.12 -16.64 9.37
C GLY A 138 61.02 -17.70 8.76
N VAL A 139 62.22 -17.29 8.33
CA VAL A 139 63.54 -17.82 8.70
C VAL A 139 64.56 -16.72 8.38
#